data_AF-A0AAU7BYA6-F1
#
_entry.id   AF-A0AAU7BYA6-F1
#
_cell.length_a   1.000
_cell.length_b   1.000
_cell.length_c   1.000
_cell.angle_alpha   90.00
_cell.angle_beta   90.00
_cell.angle_gamma   90.00
#
_symmetry.space_group_name_H-M   'P 1'
#
loop_
_entity.id
_entity.type
_entity.pdbx_description
1 polymer ?
#
loop_
_entity_poly.entity_id
_entity_poly.type
_entity_poly.pdbx_seq_one_letter_code
_entity_poly.pdbx_strand_id
1 'polypeptide(L)' 'MRENLQQIGNILLSLDTISLECRTLFFKTREGDYGEHDRVIGVIVPTLHKVAKSYYLAIR' A
#
# COMPACT_ATOMS: atom_id res chain seq x y z
N MET A 1 1.80 17.31 7.63
CA MET A 1 1.81 16.42 6.43
C MET A 1 2.63 15.14 6.63
N ARG A 2 3.89 15.21 7.07
CA ARG A 2 4.72 13.99 7.30
C ARG A 2 4.09 12.99 8.26
N GLU A 3 3.51 13.46 9.37
CA GLU A 3 2.88 12.59 10.38
C GLU A 3 1.69 11.81 9.82
N ASN A 4 0.83 12.45 9.01
CA ASN A 4 -0.32 11.78 8.41
C ASN A 4 0.10 10.73 7.37
N LEU A 5 1.16 10.99 6.60
CA LEU A 5 1.70 10.01 5.65
C LEU A 5 2.29 8.80 6.36
N GLN A 6 3.00 9.02 7.47
CA GLN A 6 3.55 7.93 8.28
C GLN A 6 2.45 7.09 8.92
N GLN A 7 1.36 7.72 9.38
CA GLN A 7 0.18 7.03 9.90
C GLN A 7 -0.49 6.15 8.84
N ILE A 8 -0.73 6.67 7.62
CA ILE A 8 -1.28 5.85 6.53
C ILE A 8 -0.35 4.68 6.21
N GLY A 9 0.96 4.92 6.14
CA GLY A 9 1.94 3.87 5.86
C GLY A 9 1.83 2.73 6.88
N ASN A 10 1.74 3.06 8.17
CA ASN A 10 1.58 2.07 9.23
C ASN A 10 0.24 1.31 9.12
N ILE A 11 -0.85 2.01 8.79
CA ILE A 11 -2.17 1.40 8.58
C ILE A 11 -2.10 0.40 7.43
N LEU A 12 -1.56 0.79 6.27
CA LEU A 12 -1.44 -0.09 5.10
C LEU A 12 -0.54 -1.29 5.38
N LEU A 13 0.56 -1.12 6.12
CA LEU A 13 1.43 -2.23 6.54
C LEU A 13 0.73 -3.21 7.48
N SER A 14 -0.14 -2.72 8.37
CA SER A 14 -0.94 -3.57 9.26
C SER A 14 -2.08 -4.32 8.55
N LEU A 15 -2.51 -3.81 7.40
CA LEU A 15 -3.56 -4.39 6.56
C LEU A 15 -3.01 -5.31 5.47
N ASP A 16 -1.71 -5.64 5.51
CA ASP A 16 -1.08 -6.56 4.57
C ASP A 16 -1.71 -7.94 4.70
N THR A 17 -2.57 -8.27 3.74
CA THR A 17 -3.37 -9.50 3.73
C THR A 17 -2.75 -10.60 2.87
N ILE A 18 -1.56 -10.37 2.33
CA ILE A 18 -0.97 -11.24 1.32
C ILE A 18 0.07 -12.18 1.93
N SER A 19 -0.12 -13.48 1.71
CA SER A 19 0.89 -14.51 1.94
C SER A 19 2.17 -14.16 1.18
N LEU A 20 3.33 -14.45 1.75
CA LEU A 20 4.64 -14.19 1.14
C LEU A 20 4.73 -14.72 -0.30
N GLU A 21 4.06 -15.84 -0.58
CA GLU A 21 3.97 -16.48 -1.91
C GLU A 21 3.18 -15.66 -2.95
N CYS A 22 2.21 -14.86 -2.54
CA CYS A 22 1.41 -14.06 -3.45
C CYS A 22 2.06 -12.70 -3.77
N ARG A 23 3.12 -12.30 -3.04
CA ARG A 23 3.87 -11.06 -3.33
C ARG A 23 4.61 -11.11 -4.67
N THR A 24 4.99 -12.31 -5.11
CA THR A 24 5.68 -12.55 -6.40
C THR A 24 4.72 -12.57 -7.60
N LEU A 25 3.40 -12.54 -7.40
CA LEU A 25 2.41 -12.57 -8.48
C LEU A 25 2.07 -11.17 -9.03
N PHE A 26 2.48 -10.09 -8.35
CA PHE A 26 2.16 -8.71 -8.76
C PHE A 26 3.04 -8.18 -9.90
N PHE A 27 3.97 -8.98 -10.42
CA PHE A 27 4.82 -8.59 -11.53
C PHE A 27 4.08 -8.72 -12.88
N LYS A 28 3.30 -7.67 -13.21
CA LYS A 28 2.88 -7.34 -14.58
C LYS A 28 3.44 -5.99 -15.04
N THR A 29 4.58 -5.57 -14.51
CA THR A 29 5.27 -4.32 -14.88
C THR A 29 6.69 -4.65 -15.35
N ARG A 30 7.22 -3.85 -16.28
CA ARG A 30 8.52 -4.08 -16.91
C ARG A 30 9.64 -3.85 -15.89
N GLU A 31 10.80 -4.48 -16.10
CA GLU A 31 12.02 -4.15 -15.35
C GLU A 31 12.26 -2.63 -15.40
N GLY A 32 12.38 -1.98 -14.24
CA GLY A 32 12.69 -0.55 -14.11
C GLY A 32 11.58 0.34 -13.53
N ASP A 33 10.33 -0.13 -13.42
CA ASP A 33 9.23 0.67 -12.85
C ASP A 33 9.24 0.71 -11.30
N TYR A 34 9.97 -0.21 -10.67
CA TYR A 34 10.14 -0.30 -9.22
C TYR A 34 11.63 -0.42 -8.88
N GLY A 35 12.05 0.20 -7.77
CA GLY A 35 13.41 0.02 -7.24
C GLY A 35 13.60 -1.37 -6.66
N GLU A 36 14.84 -1.90 -6.67
CA GLU A 36 15.19 -3.20 -6.07
C GLU A 36 14.76 -3.36 -4.59
N HIS A 37 14.46 -2.25 -3.90
CA HIS A 37 14.07 -2.23 -2.49
C HIS A 37 12.60 -1.85 -2.28
N ASP A 38 11.81 -1.72 -3.35
CA ASP A 38 10.38 -1.42 -3.23
C ASP A 38 9.63 -2.63 -2.68
N ARG A 39 8.91 -2.41 -1.57
CA ARG A 39 8.10 -3.44 -0.94
C ARG A 39 6.66 -3.36 -1.43
N VAL A 40 6.19 -4.42 -2.08
CA VAL A 40 4.77 -4.56 -2.43
C VAL A 40 3.97 -4.89 -1.18
N ILE A 41 2.95 -4.07 -0.90
CA ILE A 41 1.97 -4.31 0.17
C ILE A 41 0.69 -4.81 -0.46
N GLY A 42 0.24 -5.97 -0.03
CA GLY A 42 -0.91 -6.65 -0.57
C GLY A 42 -2.21 -6.25 0.12
N VAL A 43 -2.73 -5.07 -0.19
CA VAL A 43 -4.02 -4.61 0.35
C VAL A 43 -5.10 -4.77 -0.71
N ILE A 44 -6.21 -5.44 -0.37
CA ILE A 44 -7.36 -5.55 -1.27
C ILE A 44 -7.93 -4.17 -1.61
N VAL A 45 -8.29 -3.96 -2.88
CA VAL A 45 -8.73 -2.66 -3.42
C VAL A 45 -9.85 -2.00 -2.60
N PRO A 46 -10.90 -2.70 -2.14
CA PRO A 46 -11.96 -2.08 -1.33
C PRO A 46 -11.44 -1.50 0.00
N THR A 47 -10.48 -2.17 0.63
CA THR A 47 -9.86 -1.72 1.89
C THR A 47 -8.97 -0.51 1.64
N LEU A 48 -8.15 -0.55 0.58
CA LEU A 48 -7.34 0.59 0.16
C LEU A 48 -8.19 1.84 -0.11
N HIS A 49 -9.33 1.67 -0.80
CA HIS A 49 -10.26 2.76 -1.09
C HIS A 49 -10.83 3.40 0.18
N LYS A 50 -11.17 2.59 1.19
CA LYS A 50 -11.64 3.11 2.49
C LYS A 50 -10.57 3.94 3.19
N VAL A 51 -9.33 3.46 3.24
CA VAL A 51 -8.20 4.18 3.85
C VAL A 51 -7.95 5.50 3.12
N ALA A 52 -7.93 5.49 1.79
CA ALA A 52 -7.75 6.69 0.98
C ALA A 52 -8.86 7.73 1.21
N LYS A 53 -10.12 7.29 1.28
CA LYS A 53 -11.26 8.17 1.57
C LYS A 53 -11.16 8.81 2.96
N SER A 54 -10.81 8.02 3.97
CA SER A 54 -10.61 8.53 5.34
C SER A 54 -9.50 9.56 5.40
N TYR A 55 -8.38 9.32 4.72
CA TYR A 55 -7.28 10.27 4.64
C TYR A 55 -7.67 11.58 3.95
N TYR A 56 -8.36 11.49 2.82
CA TYR A 56 -8.83 12.68 2.08
C TYR A 56 -9.76 13.54 2.95
N LEU A 57 -10.64 12.90 3.73
CA LEU A 57 -11.53 13.59 4.67
C LEU A 57 -10.80 14.18 5.88
N ALA A 58 -9.66 13.62 6.29
CA ALA A 58 -8.89 14.09 7.45
C ALA A 58 -7.98 15.29 7.13
N ILE A 59 -7.65 15.51 5.85
CA ILE A 59 -6.83 16.64 5.39
C ILE A 59 -7.69 17.79 4.86
N ARG A 60 -8.93 17.51 4.47
CA ARG A 60 -9.92 18.52 4.11
C ARG A 60 -10.48 19.22 5.34
#